data_AF-A0A3C0N2D7-F1
#
_entry.id   AF-A0A3C0N2D7-F1
#
_cell.length_a   1.000
_cell.length_b   1.000
_cell.length_c   1.000
_cell.angle_alpha   90.00
_cell.angle_beta   90.00
_cell.angle_gamma   90.00
#
_symmetry.space_group_name_H-M   'P 1'
#
loop_
_entity.id
_entity.type
_entity.pdbx_description
1 polymer ?
#
loop_
_entity_poly.entity_id
_entity_poly.type
_entity_poly.pdbx_seq_one_letter_code
_entity_poly.pdbx_strand_id
1 'polypeptide(L)'
;MCLLNTYEPHIDIAVDVFKTQNPALVFSLKDFLTVLPNPKSVEEVLTAALYQLAEIDSDSCRWLFRNPSYLEPELDLAEVAMKFAMTKLEQQGFVLNKDFMFEPKGRLCLSSTAKTRLMVENSVCDRLLLEEVLQVGD
;
A
#
# COMPACT_ATOMS: atom_id res chain seq x y z
N MET A 1 16.72 6.70 6.98
CA MET A 1 15.97 7.29 8.11
C MET A 1 15.45 6.11 8.92
N CYS A 2 16.06 5.81 10.07
CA CYS A 2 15.84 4.56 10.80
C CYS A 2 14.75 4.76 11.87
N LEU A 3 13.51 4.37 11.55
CA LEU A 3 12.41 4.19 12.53
C LEU A 3 12.03 2.71 12.70
N LEU A 4 12.70 1.79 12.00
CA LEU A 4 12.30 0.37 11.92
C LEU A 4 12.45 -0.41 13.23
N ASN A 5 13.26 0.03 14.20
CA ASN A 5 13.62 -0.81 15.35
C ASN A 5 12.55 -0.96 16.44
N THR A 6 11.48 -0.16 16.46
CA THR A 6 10.53 -0.18 17.59
C THR A 6 9.43 -1.24 17.43
N TYR A 7 9.12 -1.65 16.19
CA TYR A 7 8.00 -2.54 15.92
C TYR A 7 8.36 -3.82 15.15
N GLU A 8 9.64 -4.14 14.96
CA GLU A 8 10.09 -5.36 14.24
C GLU A 8 9.30 -6.63 14.61
N PRO A 9 9.09 -6.98 15.90
CA PRO A 9 8.32 -8.17 16.24
C PRO A 9 6.87 -8.14 15.75
N HIS A 10 6.24 -6.96 15.74
CA HIS A 10 4.86 -6.80 15.26
C HIS A 10 4.79 -6.88 13.74
N ILE A 11 5.81 -6.36 13.05
CA ILE A 11 5.95 -6.45 11.60
C ILE A 11 6.11 -7.92 11.19
N ASP A 12 6.99 -8.68 11.85
CA ASP A 12 7.20 -10.10 11.55
C ASP A 12 5.94 -10.93 11.77
N ILE A 13 5.22 -10.70 12.88
CA ILE A 13 3.92 -11.35 13.13
C ILE A 13 2.91 -11.00 12.03
N ALA A 14 2.83 -9.73 11.64
CA ALA A 14 1.92 -9.28 10.59
C ALA A 14 2.24 -9.96 9.25
N VAL A 15 3.52 -10.04 8.87
CA VAL A 15 3.98 -10.74 7.68
C VAL A 15 3.58 -12.21 7.70
N ASP A 16 3.81 -12.90 8.81
CA ASP A 16 3.47 -14.32 8.95
C ASP A 16 1.95 -14.55 8.88
N VAL A 17 1.16 -13.69 9.51
CA VAL A 17 -0.31 -13.72 9.39
C VAL A 17 -0.74 -13.49 7.94
N PHE A 18 -0.17 -12.52 7.25
CA PHE A 18 -0.53 -12.20 5.87
C PHE A 18 -0.25 -13.35 4.90
N LYS A 19 0.87 -14.07 5.06
CA LYS A 19 1.19 -15.27 4.27
C LYS A 19 0.14 -16.38 4.39
N THR A 20 -0.61 -16.43 5.50
CA THR A 20 -1.66 -17.44 5.65
C THR A 20 -2.86 -17.23 4.74
N GLN A 21 -3.02 -16.01 4.20
CA GLN A 21 -4.19 -15.58 3.41
C GLN A 21 -5.52 -15.92 4.11
N ASN A 22 -5.53 -15.89 5.44
CA ASN A 22 -6.70 -16.20 6.25
C ASN A 22 -7.32 -14.91 6.79
N PRO A 23 -8.51 -14.49 6.30
CA PRO A 23 -9.15 -13.26 6.74
C PRO A 23 -9.37 -13.19 8.26
N ALA A 24 -9.71 -14.31 8.90
CA ALA A 24 -9.95 -14.35 10.33
C ALA A 24 -8.68 -14.01 11.13
N LEU A 25 -7.52 -14.50 10.68
CA LEU A 25 -6.24 -14.17 11.31
C LEU A 25 -5.84 -12.71 11.04
N VAL A 26 -6.14 -12.17 9.86
CA VAL A 26 -5.91 -10.74 9.56
C VAL A 26 -6.75 -9.85 10.48
N PHE A 27 -8.02 -10.19 10.73
CA PHE A 27 -8.84 -9.45 11.69
C PHE A 27 -8.31 -9.58 13.13
N SER A 28 -7.95 -10.79 13.56
CA SER A 28 -7.34 -10.98 14.89
C SER A 28 -6.00 -10.26 15.05
N LEU A 29 -5.20 -10.14 13.99
CA LEU A 29 -3.97 -9.36 14.00
C LEU A 29 -4.27 -7.89 14.29
N LYS A 30 -5.32 -7.31 13.70
CA LYS A 30 -5.67 -5.91 13.91
C LYS A 30 -6.10 -5.65 15.36
N ASP A 31 -6.88 -6.56 15.92
CA ASP A 31 -7.22 -6.53 17.35
C ASP A 31 -5.96 -6.61 18.22
N PHE A 32 -5.02 -7.50 17.85
CA PHE A 32 -3.73 -7.62 18.54
C PHE A 32 -2.90 -6.34 18.46
N LEU A 33 -2.86 -5.67 17.31
CA LEU A 33 -2.09 -4.43 17.13
C LEU A 33 -2.68 -3.23 17.88
N THR A 34 -3.91 -3.32 18.42
CA THR A 34 -4.48 -2.25 19.27
C THR A 34 -3.70 -1.99 20.56
N VAL A 35 -2.79 -2.88 20.94
CA VAL A 35 -1.83 -2.67 22.05
C VAL A 35 -0.80 -1.58 21.74
N LEU A 36 -0.63 -1.21 20.46
CA LEU A 36 0.26 -0.15 20.04
C LEU A 36 -0.26 1.23 20.50
N PRO A 37 0.64 2.21 20.73
CA PRO A 37 0.29 3.42 21.47
C PRO A 37 -0.70 4.34 20.77
N ASN A 38 -0.89 4.20 19.45
CA ASN A 38 -1.82 5.01 18.66
C ASN A 38 -2.15 4.35 17.31
N PRO A 39 -3.24 4.78 16.63
CA PRO A 39 -3.63 4.24 15.33
C PRO A 39 -2.54 4.36 14.25
N LYS A 40 -1.75 5.44 14.28
CA LYS A 40 -0.66 5.64 13.32
C LYS A 40 0.42 4.57 13.44
N SER A 41 0.67 4.05 14.64
CA SER A 41 1.63 2.96 14.85
C SER A 41 1.12 1.65 14.25
N VAL A 42 -0.20 1.42 14.26
CA VAL A 42 -0.82 0.28 13.58
C VAL A 42 -0.66 0.41 12.07
N GLU A 43 -0.98 1.59 11.52
CA GLU A 43 -0.80 1.91 10.09
C GLU A 43 0.66 1.69 9.65
N GLU A 44 1.63 2.16 10.43
CA GLU A 44 3.07 1.98 10.16
C GLU A 44 3.48 0.51 10.15
N VAL A 45 3.00 -0.30 11.10
CA VAL A 45 3.28 -1.75 11.15
C VAL A 45 2.66 -2.47 9.96
N LEU A 46 1.39 -2.22 9.66
CA LEU A 46 0.70 -2.85 8.53
C LEU A 46 1.37 -2.47 7.20
N THR A 47 1.73 -1.20 7.04
CA THR A 47 2.46 -0.72 5.87
C THR A 47 3.82 -1.41 5.75
N ALA A 48 4.66 -1.40 6.80
CA ALA A 48 5.96 -2.04 6.76
C ALA A 48 5.87 -3.54 6.46
N ALA A 49 4.89 -4.23 7.05
CA ALA A 49 4.63 -5.64 6.79
C ALA A 49 4.22 -5.91 5.33
N LEU A 50 3.42 -5.03 4.70
CA LEU A 50 3.10 -5.15 3.27
C LEU A 50 4.33 -4.99 2.38
N TYR A 51 5.20 -4.01 2.66
CA TYR A 51 6.44 -3.81 1.91
C TYR A 51 7.37 -5.01 2.05
N GLN A 52 7.53 -5.54 3.26
CA GLN A 52 8.33 -6.74 3.49
C GLN A 52 7.71 -7.97 2.82
N LEU A 53 6.38 -8.14 2.91
CA LEU A 53 5.65 -9.23 2.28
C LEU A 53 5.80 -9.20 0.76
N ALA A 54 5.69 -8.03 0.13
CA ALA A 54 5.81 -7.89 -1.32
C ALA A 54 7.15 -8.41 -1.85
N GLU A 55 8.23 -8.22 -1.11
CA GLU A 55 9.58 -8.67 -1.48
C GLU A 55 9.77 -10.18 -1.28
N ILE A 56 9.13 -10.79 -0.28
CA ILE A 56 9.33 -12.21 0.06
C ILE A 56 8.24 -13.16 -0.45
N ASP A 57 7.02 -12.66 -0.65
CA ASP A 57 5.83 -13.38 -1.12
C ASP A 57 4.84 -12.39 -1.76
N SER A 58 5.12 -12.05 -3.02
CA SER A 58 4.31 -11.11 -3.79
C SER A 58 2.88 -11.58 -4.04
N ASP A 59 2.61 -12.89 -4.01
CA ASP A 59 1.28 -13.43 -4.30
C ASP A 59 0.35 -13.24 -3.09
N SER A 60 0.86 -13.43 -1.88
CA SER A 60 0.13 -13.07 -0.65
C SER A 60 -0.09 -11.56 -0.54
N CYS A 61 0.88 -10.74 -0.97
CA CYS A 61 0.70 -9.29 -1.05
C CYS A 61 -0.42 -8.90 -2.03
N ARG A 62 -0.43 -9.47 -3.25
CA ARG A 62 -1.53 -9.27 -4.22
C ARG A 62 -2.89 -9.69 -3.66
N TRP A 63 -2.95 -10.80 -2.93
CA TRP A 63 -4.19 -11.24 -2.30
C TRP A 63 -4.75 -10.19 -1.34
N LEU A 64 -3.91 -9.52 -0.54
CA LEU A 64 -4.33 -8.41 0.31
C LEU A 64 -4.81 -7.20 -0.51
N PHE A 65 -4.09 -6.83 -1.56
CA PHE A 65 -4.47 -5.67 -2.38
C PHE A 65 -5.79 -5.85 -3.13
N ARG A 66 -6.15 -7.10 -3.45
CA ARG A 66 -7.46 -7.44 -4.02
C ARG A 66 -8.59 -7.47 -2.99
N ASN A 67 -8.27 -7.45 -1.69
CA ASN A 67 -9.23 -7.49 -0.59
C ASN A 67 -8.95 -6.37 0.45
N PRO A 68 -9.03 -5.09 0.06
CA PRO A 68 -8.62 -3.95 0.91
C PRO A 68 -9.40 -3.86 2.23
N SER A 69 -10.65 -4.33 2.24
CA SER A 69 -11.51 -4.34 3.44
C SER A 69 -10.94 -5.13 4.62
N TYR A 70 -9.95 -6.00 4.40
CA TYR A 70 -9.29 -6.71 5.50
C TYR A 70 -8.38 -5.79 6.32
N LEU A 71 -7.85 -4.72 5.72
CA LEU A 71 -6.92 -3.79 6.35
C LEU A 71 -7.61 -2.49 6.82
N GLU A 72 -8.78 -2.18 6.28
CA GLU A 72 -9.60 -1.04 6.71
C GLU A 72 -10.25 -1.25 8.09
N PRO A 73 -10.41 -0.21 8.92
CA PRO A 73 -10.05 1.20 8.67
C PRO A 73 -8.59 1.57 8.97
N GLU A 74 -7.79 0.64 9.48
CA GLU A 74 -6.43 0.91 9.98
C GLU A 74 -5.43 1.25 8.87
N LEU A 75 -5.67 0.74 7.67
CA LEU A 75 -4.89 1.07 6.48
C LEU A 75 -5.78 1.10 5.24
N ASP A 76 -6.06 2.31 4.73
CA ASP A 76 -6.74 2.53 3.46
C ASP A 76 -5.74 2.42 2.29
N LEU A 77 -5.73 1.26 1.62
CA LEU A 77 -4.82 1.01 0.51
C LEU A 77 -5.05 1.99 -0.66
N ALA A 78 -6.27 2.45 -0.90
CA ALA A 78 -6.56 3.39 -1.97
C ALA A 78 -5.96 4.76 -1.66
N GLU A 79 -6.07 5.23 -0.42
CA GLU A 79 -5.45 6.47 0.02
C GLU A 79 -3.91 6.39 -0.08
N VAL A 80 -3.31 5.27 0.36
CA VAL A 80 -1.87 5.04 0.24
C VAL A 80 -1.43 5.05 -1.22
N ALA A 81 -2.16 4.37 -2.10
CA ALA A 81 -1.87 4.31 -3.53
C ALA A 81 -1.95 5.69 -4.18
N MET A 82 -3.01 6.45 -3.89
CA MET A 82 -3.19 7.80 -4.42
C MET A 82 -2.09 8.75 -3.95
N LYS A 83 -1.76 8.74 -2.65
CA LYS A 83 -0.67 9.55 -2.08
C LYS A 83 0.68 9.22 -2.73
N PHE A 84 0.96 7.94 -2.92
CA PHE A 84 2.17 7.48 -3.59
C PHE A 84 2.25 8.00 -5.03
N ALA A 85 1.19 7.75 -5.83
CA ALA A 85 1.16 8.15 -7.22
C ALA A 85 1.27 9.68 -7.39
N MET A 86 0.52 10.44 -6.59
CA MET A 86 0.58 11.91 -6.58
C MET A 86 1.99 12.40 -6.26
N THR A 87 2.57 11.94 -5.15
CA THR A 87 3.93 12.34 -4.71
C THR A 87 4.96 12.07 -5.80
N LYS A 88 4.90 10.88 -6.41
CA LYS A 88 5.84 10.47 -7.45
C LYS A 88 5.70 11.30 -8.72
N LEU A 89 4.47 11.55 -9.18
CA LEU A 89 4.21 12.35 -10.37
C LEU A 89 4.63 13.82 -10.18
N GLU A 90 4.35 14.40 -9.02
CA GLU A 90 4.78 15.76 -8.68
C GLU A 90 6.30 15.88 -8.62
N GLN A 91 7.00 14.91 -8.04
CA GLN A 91 8.47 14.85 -8.05
C GLN A 91 9.07 14.74 -9.45
N GLN A 92 8.32 14.18 -10.40
CA GLN A 92 8.69 14.09 -11.81
C GLN A 92 8.29 15.35 -12.61
N GLY A 93 7.68 16.35 -11.98
CA GLY A 93 7.29 17.62 -12.58
C GLY A 93 5.91 17.62 -13.25
N PHE A 94 5.12 16.56 -13.07
CA PHE A 94 3.73 16.51 -13.55
C PHE A 94 2.81 17.30 -12.60
N VAL A 95 1.78 17.93 -13.14
CA VAL A 95 0.86 18.79 -12.40
C VAL A 95 -0.54 18.19 -12.35
N LEU A 96 -1.11 18.10 -11.14
CA LEU A 96 -2.48 17.65 -10.92
C LEU A 96 -3.49 18.53 -11.68
N ASN A 97 -4.52 17.90 -12.25
CA ASN A 97 -5.54 18.52 -13.13
C ASN A 97 -5.02 19.06 -14.46
N LYS A 98 -3.75 18.81 -14.80
CA LYS A 98 -3.17 19.14 -16.10
C LYS A 98 -2.59 17.92 -16.79
N ASP A 99 -1.72 17.20 -16.08
CA ASP A 99 -1.00 16.04 -16.61
C ASP A 99 -1.57 14.71 -16.08
N PHE A 100 -2.23 14.75 -14.91
CA PHE A 100 -2.94 13.64 -14.30
C PHE A 100 -4.14 14.11 -13.45
N MET A 101 -5.10 13.23 -13.23
CA MET A 101 -6.26 13.48 -12.38
C MET A 101 -6.76 12.17 -11.75
N PHE A 102 -7.32 12.25 -10.54
CA PHE A 102 -8.02 11.14 -9.91
C PHE A 102 -9.52 11.25 -10.21
N GLU A 103 -10.09 10.20 -10.78
CA GLU A 103 -11.52 10.03 -10.99
C GLU A 103 -12.23 9.57 -9.70
N PRO A 104 -13.56 9.79 -9.61
CA PRO A 104 -14.39 9.13 -8.62
C PRO A 104 -14.15 7.61 -8.65
N LYS A 105 -14.05 6.98 -7.47
CA LYS A 105 -13.66 5.56 -7.27
C LYS A 105 -12.16 5.25 -7.35
N GLY A 106 -11.30 6.26 -7.25
CA GLY A 106 -9.85 6.05 -7.09
C GLY A 106 -9.16 5.61 -8.38
N ARG A 107 -9.76 5.86 -9.55
CA ARG A 107 -9.10 5.67 -10.85
C ARG A 107 -8.13 6.82 -11.11
N LEU A 108 -6.97 6.51 -11.65
CA LEU A 108 -5.96 7.51 -11.99
C LEU A 108 -5.85 7.62 -13.50
N CYS A 109 -6.22 8.79 -14.03
CA CYS A 109 -6.12 9.14 -15.43
C CYS A 109 -4.81 9.86 -15.69
N LEU A 110 -4.01 9.31 -16.61
CA LEU A 110 -2.66 9.75 -16.92
C LEU A 110 -2.49 9.85 -18.43
N SER A 111 -1.66 10.77 -18.92
CA SER A 111 -1.09 10.58 -20.25
C SER A 111 -0.20 9.32 -20.30
N SER A 112 -0.03 8.71 -21.47
CA SER A 112 0.85 7.55 -21.64
C SER A 112 2.30 7.83 -21.20
N THR A 113 2.76 9.07 -21.35
CA THR A 113 4.06 9.53 -20.84
C THR A 113 4.11 9.52 -19.31
N ALA A 114 3.09 10.07 -18.64
CA ALA A 114 2.98 10.08 -17.18
C ALA A 114 2.84 8.65 -16.62
N LYS A 115 2.07 7.79 -17.29
CA LYS A 115 1.95 6.36 -16.96
C LYS A 115 3.30 5.65 -17.02
N THR A 116 4.04 5.81 -18.11
CA THR A 116 5.36 5.19 -18.27
C THR A 116 6.31 5.66 -17.17
N ARG A 117 6.30 6.96 -16.85
CA ARG A 117 7.15 7.53 -15.80
C ARG A 117 6.76 7.10 -14.38
N LEU A 118 5.46 6.93 -14.12
CA LEU A 118 4.96 6.43 -12.83
C LEU A 118 5.40 4.99 -12.56
N MET A 119 5.46 4.15 -13.61
CA MET A 119 5.79 2.72 -13.50
C MET A 119 7.30 2.41 -13.38
N VAL A 120 8.18 3.39 -13.60
CA VAL A 120 9.64 3.22 -13.57
C VAL A 120 10.18 3.38 -12.15
N GLU A 121 11.17 2.58 -11.75
CA GLU A 121 11.87 2.69 -10.45
C GLU A 121 10.93 2.61 -9.23
N ASN A 122 10.03 1.62 -9.23
CA ASN A 122 9.15 1.30 -8.11
C ASN A 122 9.70 0.09 -7.31
N SER A 123 9.47 0.08 -6.00
CA SER A 123 9.60 -1.18 -5.24
C SER A 123 8.60 -2.23 -5.73
N VAL A 124 8.75 -3.49 -5.34
CA VAL A 124 7.77 -4.52 -5.70
C VAL A 124 6.39 -4.14 -5.14
N CYS A 125 6.34 -3.70 -3.88
CA CYS A 125 5.12 -3.26 -3.22
C CYS A 125 4.44 -2.10 -3.94
N ASP A 126 5.18 -1.03 -4.27
CA ASP A 126 4.62 0.15 -4.94
C ASP A 126 4.01 -0.21 -6.30
N ARG A 127 4.68 -1.08 -7.06
CA ARG A 127 4.17 -1.55 -8.35
C ARG A 127 2.89 -2.38 -8.17
N LEU A 128 2.86 -3.30 -7.22
CA LEU A 128 1.65 -4.08 -6.92
C LEU A 128 0.51 -3.16 -6.49
N LEU A 129 0.80 -2.12 -5.71
CA LEU A 129 -0.17 -1.14 -5.24
C LEU A 129 -0.75 -0.35 -6.42
N LEU A 130 0.12 0.10 -7.33
CA LEU A 130 -0.29 0.76 -8.57
C LEU A 130 -1.07 -0.15 -9.53
N GLU A 131 -0.81 -1.45 -9.56
CA GLU A 131 -1.45 -2.40 -10.48
C GLU A 131 -2.80 -2.90 -9.97
N GLU A 132 -2.87 -3.24 -8.68
CA GLU A 132 -4.02 -3.93 -8.08
C GLU A 132 -5.00 -2.94 -7.43
N VAL A 133 -4.51 -1.81 -6.90
CA VAL A 133 -5.36 -0.83 -6.17
C VAL A 133 -5.73 0.35 -7.06
N LEU A 134 -4.75 0.98 -7.70
CA LEU A 134 -5.01 2.04 -8.66
C LEU A 134 -5.34 1.43 -10.03
N GLN A 135 -6.60 1.51 -10.44
CA GLN A 135 -6.97 1.14 -11.81
C GLN A 135 -6.41 2.22 -12.77
N VAL A 136 -5.15 2.08 -13.20
CA VAL A 136 -4.49 3.03 -14.11
C VAL A 136 -5.10 2.91 -15.51
N GLY A 137 -5.98 3.86 -15.83
CA GLY A 137 -6.60 3.99 -17.15
C GLY A 137 -5.70 4.74 -18.14
N ASP A 138 -5.97 4.54 -19.43
CA ASP A 138 -5.42 5.35 -20.53
C ASP A 138 -6.36 6.52 -20.86
#